data_AF-A0A8D3B5U7-F1
#
_entry.id   AF-A0A8D3B5U7-F1
#
_cell.length_a   1.000
_cell.length_b   1.000
_cell.length_c   1.000
_cell.angle_alpha   90.00
_cell.angle_beta   90.00
_cell.angle_gamma   90.00
#
_symmetry.space_group_name_H-M   'P 1'
#
loop_
_entity.id
_entity.type
_entity.pdbx_description
1 polymer ?
#
loop_
_entity_poly.entity_id
_entity_poly.type
_entity_poly.pdbx_seq_one_letter_code
_entity_poly.pdbx_strand_id
1 'polypeptide(L)' 'MQNPSMNTPGARLSLKDFRDNAEQQHFAAQQKAALQHAHAHSSGFFITQDSSFGNLILPVLPRLEPEPS' A
#
# COMPACT_ATOMS: atom_id res chain seq x y z
N MET A 1 -24.46 41.86 -20.90
CA MET A 1 -24.79 40.50 -20.45
C MET A 1 -23.52 39.86 -19.92
N GLN A 2 -23.46 39.57 -18.62
CA GLN A 2 -22.29 39.01 -17.94
C GLN A 2 -22.14 37.52 -18.29
N ASN A 3 -20.94 37.10 -18.68
CA ASN A 3 -20.57 35.70 -18.84
C ASN A 3 -20.02 35.17 -17.51
N PRO A 4 -20.60 34.13 -16.88
CA PRO A 4 -19.90 33.40 -15.84
C PRO A 4 -19.11 32.26 -16.50
N SER A 5 -17.79 32.45 -16.55
CA SER A 5 -16.81 31.39 -16.76
C SER A 5 -17.02 30.32 -15.69
N MET A 6 -17.45 29.12 -16.09
CA MET A 6 -17.46 27.96 -15.22
C MET A 6 -16.01 27.52 -14.98
N ASN A 7 -15.39 28.05 -13.94
CA ASN A 7 -14.18 27.48 -13.35
C ASN A 7 -14.62 26.47 -12.29
N THR A 8 -14.61 25.19 -12.65
CA THR A 8 -14.72 24.08 -11.68
C THR A 8 -13.30 23.65 -11.28
N PRO A 9 -12.90 23.81 -10.00
CA PRO A 9 -11.67 23.22 -9.50
C PRO A 9 -11.95 21.75 -9.16
N GLY A 10 -11.68 20.81 -10.06
CA GLY A 10 -11.86 19.40 -9.68
C GLY A 10 -11.64 18.28 -10.70
N ALA A 11 -11.40 18.54 -11.98
CA ALA A 11 -11.39 17.45 -12.98
C ALA A 11 -10.19 17.47 -13.94
N ARG A 12 -8.99 17.67 -13.41
CA ARG A 12 -7.75 17.33 -14.12
C ARG A 12 -7.02 16.23 -13.37
N LEU A 13 -7.63 15.05 -13.27
CA LEU A 13 -6.92 13.84 -12.85
C LEU A 13 -5.84 13.57 -13.89
N SER A 14 -4.57 13.70 -13.50
CA SER A 14 -3.45 13.53 -14.42
C SER A 14 -3.34 12.05 -14.76
N LEU A 15 -3.11 11.70 -16.03
CA LEU A 15 -2.83 10.31 -16.45
C LEU A 15 -1.66 9.69 -15.66
N LYS A 16 -0.76 10.53 -15.15
CA LYS A 16 0.34 10.15 -14.25
C LYS A 16 -0.19 9.64 -12.91
N ASP A 17 -1.11 10.37 -12.26
CA ASP A 17 -1.69 9.99 -10.97
C ASP A 17 -2.37 8.60 -11.02
N PHE A 18 -3.05 8.28 -12.12
CA PHE A 18 -3.67 6.96 -12.31
C PHE A 18 -2.64 5.84 -12.42
N ARG A 19 -1.52 6.09 -13.10
CA ARG A 19 -0.44 5.12 -13.28
C ARG A 19 0.28 4.87 -11.95
N ASP A 20 0.64 5.94 -11.24
CA ASP A 20 1.27 5.85 -9.92
C ASP A 20 0.37 5.05 -8.94
N ASN A 21 -0.95 5.28 -9.00
CA ASN A 21 -1.90 4.54 -8.18
C ASN A 21 -1.98 3.05 -8.55
N ALA A 22 -1.96 2.71 -9.84
CA ALA A 22 -1.97 1.33 -10.31
C ALA A 22 -0.70 0.57 -9.89
N GLU A 23 0.47 1.22 -9.96
CA GLU A 23 1.74 0.64 -9.51
C GLU A 23 1.73 0.39 -7.99
N GLN A 24 1.23 1.34 -7.20
CA GLN A 24 1.06 1.18 -5.75
C GLN A 24 0.09 0.05 -5.39
N GLN A 25 -1.03 -0.07 -6.11
CA GLN A 25 -1.99 -1.16 -5.91
C GLN A 25 -1.38 -2.53 -6.22
N HIS A 26 -0.61 -2.63 -7.31
CA HIS A 26 0.08 -3.87 -7.67
C HIS A 26 1.09 -4.27 -6.58
N PHE A 27 1.84 -3.30 -6.08
CA PHE A 27 2.80 -3.53 -5.02
C PHE A 27 2.15 -3.97 -3.69
N ALA A 28 1.02 -3.36 -3.32
CA ALA A 28 0.22 -3.76 -2.16
C ALA A 28 -0.36 -5.18 -2.32
N ALA A 29 -0.82 -5.54 -3.52
CA ALA A 29 -1.35 -6.88 -3.80
C ALA A 29 -0.28 -7.96 -3.64
N GLN A 30 0.95 -7.73 -4.12
CA GLN A 30 2.07 -8.67 -3.98
C GLN A 30 2.46 -8.88 -2.51
N GLN A 31 2.61 -7.80 -1.74
CA GLN A 31 2.88 -7.88 -0.31
C GLN A 31 1.82 -8.70 0.43
N LYS A 32 0.53 -8.46 0.12
CA LYS A 32 -0.59 -9.19 0.70
C LYS A 32 -0.53 -10.68 0.37
N ALA A 33 -0.30 -11.03 -0.88
CA ALA A 33 -0.21 -12.43 -1.31
C ALA A 33 0.95 -13.16 -0.62
N ALA A 34 2.13 -12.54 -0.55
CA ALA A 34 3.29 -13.10 0.14
C ALA A 34 3.01 -13.33 1.64
N LEU A 35 2.40 -12.36 2.31
CA LEU A 35 2.06 -12.48 3.73
C LEU A 35 1.03 -13.59 3.99
N GLN A 36 -0.02 -13.68 3.16
CA GLN A 36 -1.02 -14.74 3.27
C GLN A 36 -0.41 -16.13 3.07
N HIS A 37 0.48 -16.29 2.09
CA HIS A 37 1.20 -17.54 1.87
C HIS A 37 2.07 -17.91 3.07
N ALA A 38 2.79 -16.95 3.66
CA ALA A 38 3.57 -17.19 4.87
C ALA A 38 2.70 -17.63 6.05
N HIS A 39 1.56 -16.98 6.30
CA HIS A 39 0.63 -17.39 7.36
C HIS A 39 0.03 -18.79 7.15
N ALA A 40 -0.16 -19.22 5.89
CA ALA A 40 -0.69 -20.54 5.59
C ALA A 40 0.34 -21.67 5.79
N HIS A 41 1.63 -21.37 5.68
CA HIS A 41 2.71 -22.37 5.64
C HIS A 41 3.74 -22.24 6.77
N SER A 42 3.67 -21.20 7.59
CA SER A 42 4.61 -20.92 8.67
C SER A 42 3.89 -20.39 9.90
N SER A 43 4.38 -20.76 11.09
CA SER A 43 3.94 -20.23 12.37
C SER A 43 4.73 -18.99 12.83
N GLY A 44 5.63 -18.49 11.98
CA GLY A 44 6.43 -17.29 12.27
C GLY A 44 5.62 -16.00 12.19
N PHE A 45 6.16 -14.93 12.77
CA PHE A 45 5.59 -13.58 12.66
C PHE A 45 6.23 -12.86 11.48
N PHE A 46 5.41 -12.34 10.59
CA PHE A 46 5.87 -11.65 9.37
C PHE A 46 5.24 -10.27 9.25
N ILE A 47 6.00 -9.34 8.68
CA ILE A 47 5.50 -8.03 8.25
C ILE A 47 5.77 -7.85 6.77
N THR A 48 4.98 -7.01 6.08
CA THR A 48 5.23 -6.64 4.69
C THR A 48 6.33 -5.57 4.61
N GLN A 49 6.98 -5.49 3.46
CA GLN A 49 8.00 -4.49 3.15
C GLN A 49 7.88 -3.97 1.74
N ASP A 50 8.41 -2.76 1.53
CA ASP A 50 8.48 -2.07 0.24
C ASP A 50 9.71 -2.43 -0.62
N SER A 51 10.14 -3.70 -0.56
CA SER A 51 11.35 -4.14 -1.24
C SER A 51 11.13 -4.45 -2.72
N SER A 52 11.93 -3.83 -3.60
CA SER A 52 12.05 -4.20 -5.02
C SER A 52 12.99 -5.38 -5.30
N PHE A 53 13.61 -5.96 -4.25
CA PHE A 53 14.62 -7.02 -4.38
C PHE A 53 14.13 -8.38 -3.85
N GLY A 54 12.81 -8.59 -3.83
CA GLY A 54 12.20 -9.87 -3.45
C GLY A 54 11.96 -10.07 -1.96
N ASN A 55 12.31 -9.11 -1.09
CA ASN A 55 12.00 -9.16 0.34
C ASN A 55 10.62 -8.54 0.62
N LEU A 56 9.56 -9.10 0.02
CA LEU A 56 8.19 -8.57 0.18
C LEU A 56 7.63 -8.75 1.60
N ILE A 57 8.17 -9.71 2.35
CA ILE A 57 7.90 -9.94 3.76
C ILE A 57 9.20 -10.20 4.51
N LEU A 58 9.25 -9.82 5.79
CA LEU A 58 10.36 -10.14 6.68
C LEU A 58 9.88 -10.86 7.93
N PRO A 59 10.60 -11.90 8.40
CA PRO A 59 10.36 -12.47 9.71
C PRO A 59 10.78 -11.48 10.81
N VAL A 60 9.95 -11.35 11.84
CA VAL A 60 10.18 -10.44 12.97
C VAL A 60 9.79 -11.09 14.29
N LEU A 61 10.15 -10.44 15.40
CA LEU A 61 9.58 -10.77 16.71
C LEU A 61 8.18 -10.13 16.87
N PRO A 62 7.26 -10.75 17.63
CA PRO A 62 5.98 -10.14 17.97
C PRO A 62 6.17 -8.76 18.60
N ARG A 63 5.32 -7.81 18.22
CA ARG A 63 5.21 -6.53 18.94
C ARG A 63 4.35 -6.75 20.17
N LEU A 64 4.89 -6.42 21.35
CA LEU A 64 4.15 -6.36 22.60
C LEU A 64 3.73 -4.92 22.82
N GLU A 65 2.44 -4.69 23.09
CA GLU A 65 1.98 -3.37 23.52
C GLU A 65 2.60 -3.05 24.90
N PRO A 66 3.05 -1.80 25.12
CA PRO A 66 3.56 -1.41 26.43
C PRO A 66 2.44 -1.50 27.48
N GLU A 67 2.78 -2.00 28.67
CA GLU A 67 1.86 -2.02 29.81
C GLU A 67 1.42 -0.58 30.14
N PRO A 68 0.10 -0.31 30.29
CA PRO A 68 -0.36 1.00 30.72
C PRO A 68 0.09 1.27 32.15
N SER A 69 0.86 2.35 32.34
CA SER A 69 1.35 2.85 33.64
C SER A 69 0.24 3.27 34.60
#